data_AF-A0A1Z9TLU5-F1
#
_entry.id   AF-A0A1Z9TLU5-F1
#
_cell.length_a   1.000
_cell.length_b   1.000
_cell.length_c   1.000
_cell.angle_alpha   90.00
_cell.angle_beta   90.00
_cell.angle_gamma   90.00
#
_symmetry.space_group_name_H-M   'P 1'
#
loop_
_entity.id
_entity.type
_entity.pdbx_description
1 polymer ?
#
loop_
_entity_poly.entity_id
_entity_poly.type
_entity_poly.pdbx_seq_one_letter_code
_entity_poly.pdbx_strand_id
1 'polypeptide(L)'
;MSVRFIGAEAAAGTSAGASSNFELATEVRLVNLAGAEATITILNGASGTNVQGSFTLEAGASEYVSKDMEDRIYASAATVKGVPINTRR
;
A
#
# COMPACT_ATOMS: atom_id res chain seq x y z
N MET A 1 8.64 -10.94 -15.64
CA MET A 1 8.92 -10.14 -14.43
C MET A 1 8.75 -11.07 -13.24
N SER A 2 9.76 -11.28 -12.40
CA SER A 2 9.62 -12.05 -11.17
C SER A 2 9.34 -11.10 -10.01
N VAL A 3 8.37 -11.44 -9.16
CA VAL A 3 8.05 -10.68 -7.95
C VAL A 3 8.62 -11.45 -6.76
N ARG A 4 9.51 -10.81 -5.99
CA ARG A 4 10.01 -11.39 -4.74
C ARG A 4 9.28 -10.76 -3.57
N PHE A 5 8.62 -11.57 -2.76
CA PHE A 5 8.09 -11.14 -1.47
C PHE A 5 9.24 -11.03 -0.46
N ILE A 6 9.28 -9.94 0.29
CA ILE A 6 10.37 -9.65 1.23
C ILE A 6 9.89 -9.48 2.68
N GLY A 7 8.59 -9.58 2.92
CA GLY A 7 7.99 -9.50 4.24
C GLY A 7 6.57 -10.05 4.25
N ALA A 8 5.87 -9.88 5.37
CA ALA A 8 4.55 -10.43 5.58
C ALA A 8 3.44 -9.53 5.01
N GLU A 9 2.30 -10.15 4.69
CA GLU A 9 1.08 -9.41 4.36
C GLU A 9 0.47 -8.77 5.61
N ALA A 10 0.14 -7.47 5.52
CA ALA A 10 -0.51 -6.73 6.59
C ALA A 10 -1.67 -5.89 6.06
N ALA A 11 -2.70 -5.68 6.89
CA ALA A 11 -3.81 -4.78 6.54
C ALA A 11 -3.30 -3.34 6.41
N ALA A 12 -3.75 -2.62 5.38
CA ALA A 12 -3.54 -1.19 5.30
C ALA A 12 -4.37 -0.51 6.39
N GLY A 13 -3.79 0.48 7.08
CA GLY A 13 -4.54 1.31 8.01
C GLY A 13 -5.67 2.05 7.30
N THR A 14 -6.71 2.43 8.04
CA THR A 14 -7.90 3.09 7.47
C THR A 14 -7.89 4.61 7.61
N SER A 15 -6.80 5.17 8.13
CA SER A 15 -6.63 6.60 8.36
C SER A 15 -5.16 6.99 8.21
N ALA A 16 -4.89 8.28 8.01
CA ALA A 16 -3.52 8.78 7.89
C ALA A 16 -2.66 8.44 9.12
N GLY A 17 -3.21 8.57 10.33
CA GLY A 17 -2.51 8.22 11.57
C GLY A 17 -2.23 6.72 11.75
N ALA A 18 -2.96 5.86 11.04
CA ALA A 18 -2.75 4.41 11.01
C ALA A 18 -2.02 3.92 9.75
N SER A 19 -1.56 4.83 8.89
CA SER A 19 -0.85 4.50 7.65
C SER A 19 0.40 3.68 7.93
N SER A 20 0.85 2.87 6.96
CA SER A 20 2.04 2.03 7.09
C SER A 20 3.01 2.26 5.93
N ASN A 21 4.31 2.18 6.20
CA ASN A 21 5.36 2.20 5.19
C ASN A 21 5.76 0.79 4.70
N PHE A 22 5.08 -0.25 5.21
CA PHE A 22 5.30 -1.66 4.86
C PHE A 22 6.79 -2.05 4.93
N GLU A 23 7.37 -1.98 6.13
CA GLU A 23 8.77 -2.35 6.40
C GLU A 23 9.80 -1.55 5.59
N LEU A 24 9.48 -0.27 5.31
CA LEU A 24 10.32 0.63 4.49
C LEU A 24 10.58 0.12 3.07
N ALA A 25 9.72 -0.77 2.54
CA ALA A 25 9.87 -1.27 1.18
C ALA A 25 9.66 -0.18 0.14
N THR A 26 10.45 -0.19 -0.94
CA THR A 26 10.30 0.74 -2.08
C THR A 26 9.21 0.30 -3.05
N GLU A 27 8.70 -0.92 -2.90
CA GLU A 27 7.57 -1.45 -3.67
C GLU A 27 6.65 -2.26 -2.77
N VAL A 28 5.35 -2.06 -2.93
CA VAL A 28 4.31 -2.76 -2.17
C VAL A 28 3.29 -3.32 -3.15
N ARG A 29 2.98 -4.61 -3.02
CA ARG A 29 1.80 -5.17 -3.68
C ARG A 29 0.60 -4.93 -2.78
N LEU A 30 -0.38 -4.18 -3.28
CA LEU A 30 -1.67 -4.01 -2.61
C LEU A 30 -2.69 -4.97 -3.23
N VAL A 31 -3.52 -5.57 -2.39
CA VAL A 31 -4.64 -6.40 -2.82
C VAL A 31 -5.89 -6.01 -2.05
N ASN A 32 -7.01 -5.85 -2.77
CA ASN A 32 -8.31 -5.62 -2.16
C ASN A 32 -9.08 -6.94 -2.10
N LEU A 33 -9.30 -7.45 -0.89
CA LEU A 33 -10.02 -8.71 -0.67
C LEU A 33 -11.54 -8.51 -0.56
N ALA A 34 -12.03 -7.27 -0.64
CA ALA A 34 -13.46 -6.99 -0.59
C ALA A 34 -14.14 -7.14 -1.95
N GLY A 35 -15.47 -7.28 -1.92
CA GLY A 35 -16.35 -7.16 -3.08
C GLY A 35 -16.71 -5.72 -3.46
N ALA A 36 -16.03 -4.73 -2.88
CA ALA A 36 -16.24 -3.30 -3.18
C ALA A 36 -14.89 -2.61 -3.40
N GLU A 37 -14.90 -1.56 -4.23
CA GLU A 37 -13.74 -0.71 -4.51
C GLU A 37 -13.21 -0.04 -3.22
N ALA A 38 -11.90 0.21 -3.18
CA ALA A 38 -11.26 0.93 -2.08
C ALA A 38 -10.36 2.03 -2.61
N THR A 39 -10.42 3.21 -2.00
CA THR A 39 -9.48 4.29 -2.30
C THR A 39 -8.19 4.06 -1.52
N ILE A 40 -7.07 4.03 -2.22
CA ILE A 40 -5.73 3.99 -1.66
C ILE A 40 -5.17 5.39 -1.65
N THR A 41 -4.58 5.81 -0.54
CA THR A 41 -3.92 7.10 -0.41
C THR A 41 -2.48 6.91 0.02
N ILE A 42 -1.58 7.62 -0.67
CA ILE A 42 -0.15 7.65 -0.42
C ILE A 42 0.17 9.00 0.22
N LEU A 43 0.91 8.94 1.32
CA LEU A 43 1.36 10.09 2.10
C LEU A 43 2.87 10.22 1.95
N ASN A 44 3.34 11.45 1.79
CA ASN A 44 4.77 11.73 1.68
C ASN A 44 5.46 11.69 3.05
N GLY A 45 6.58 10.97 3.11
CA GLY A 45 7.53 11.02 4.22
C GLY A 45 7.07 10.40 5.54
N ALA A 46 7.99 10.32 6.51
CA ALA A 46 7.77 9.63 7.78
C ALA A 46 6.63 10.21 8.64
N SER A 47 6.34 11.51 8.53
CA SER A 47 5.27 12.17 9.29
C SER A 47 3.87 11.80 8.80
N GLY A 48 3.73 11.33 7.54
CA GLY A 48 2.44 10.94 6.98
C GLY A 48 1.41 12.07 6.93
N THR A 49 1.84 13.33 6.87
CA THR A 49 0.93 14.49 6.98
C THR A 49 0.44 15.02 5.63
N ASN A 50 1.20 14.82 4.55
CA ASN A 50 0.87 15.37 3.24
C ASN A 50 0.43 14.26 2.29
N VAL A 51 -0.75 14.38 1.69
CA VAL A 51 -1.22 13.49 0.63
C VAL A 51 -0.39 13.72 -0.63
N GLN A 52 0.35 12.70 -1.04
CA GLN A 52 1.11 12.68 -2.29
C GLN A 52 0.23 12.32 -3.48
N GLY A 53 -0.73 11.42 -3.27
CA GLY A 53 -1.69 11.03 -4.29
C GLY A 53 -2.64 9.95 -3.80
N SER A 54 -3.63 9.64 -4.62
CA SER A 54 -4.57 8.56 -4.37
C SER A 54 -5.03 7.92 -5.67
N PHE A 55 -5.51 6.68 -5.56
CA PHE A 55 -6.12 5.95 -6.67
C PHE A 55 -7.17 4.97 -6.15
N THR A 56 -8.07 4.53 -7.03
CA THR A 56 -9.06 3.49 -6.70
C THR A 56 -8.50 2.12 -7.03
N LEU A 57 -8.58 1.21 -6.06
CA LEU A 57 -8.29 -0.21 -6.23
C LEU A 57 -9.60 -0.98 -6.32
N GLU A 58 -9.85 -1.56 -7.48
CA GLU A 58 -11.05 -2.33 -7.79
C GLU A 58 -11.26 -3.51 -6.83
N ALA A 59 -12.51 -3.97 -6.73
CA ALA A 59 -12.87 -5.13 -5.93
C ALA A 59 -12.12 -6.39 -6.42
N GLY A 60 -11.51 -7.14 -5.50
CA GLY A 60 -10.77 -8.37 -5.84
C GLY A 60 -9.48 -8.15 -6.63
N ALA A 61 -9.06 -6.91 -6.90
CA ALA A 61 -7.89 -6.60 -7.70
C ALA A 61 -6.62 -6.46 -6.86
N SER A 62 -5.46 -6.47 -7.54
CA SER A 62 -4.16 -6.16 -6.93
C SER A 62 -3.32 -5.28 -7.84
N GLU A 63 -2.57 -4.36 -7.23
CA GLU A 63 -1.71 -3.40 -7.93
C GLU A 63 -0.33 -3.33 -7.27
N TYR A 64 0.70 -2.97 -8.04
CA TYR A 64 2.04 -2.70 -7.51
C TYR A 64 2.27 -1.20 -7.38
N VAL A 65 2.59 -0.75 -6.17
CA VAL A 65 2.88 0.64 -5.88
C VAL A 65 4.37 0.80 -5.61
N SER A 66 5.05 1.56 -6.47
CA SER A 66 6.40 2.04 -6.21
C SER A 66 6.32 3.34 -5.39
N LYS A 67 7.09 3.41 -4.30
CA LYS A 67 7.09 4.53 -3.36
C LYS A 67 8.50 4.80 -2.82
N ASP A 68 8.71 5.96 -2.21
CA ASP A 68 9.93 6.18 -1.43
C ASP A 68 9.86 5.40 -0.10
N MET A 69 11.01 5.09 0.50
CA MET A 69 11.08 4.22 1.69
C MET A 69 10.22 4.73 2.85
N GLU A 70 10.18 6.05 3.06
CA GLU A 70 9.43 6.67 4.16
C GLU A 70 7.95 6.94 3.84
N ASP A 71 7.56 6.92 2.57
CA ASP A 71 6.17 7.13 2.17
C ASP A 71 5.27 6.09 2.81
N ARG A 72 4.08 6.54 3.19
CA ARG A 72 3.11 5.74 3.94
C ARG A 72 1.84 5.56 3.14
N ILE A 73 1.21 4.42 3.28
CA ILE A 73 -0.02 4.08 2.56
C ILE A 73 -1.12 3.77 3.58
N TYR A 74 -2.32 4.29 3.31
CA TYR A 74 -3.55 3.89 3.98
C TYR A 74 -4.65 3.69 2.93
N ALA A 75 -5.71 2.98 3.31
CA ALA A 75 -6.83 2.67 2.42
C ALA A 75 -8.16 3.11 3.04
N SER A 76 -9.21 3.22 2.23
CA SER A 76 -10.57 3.47 2.74
C SER A 76 -11.17 2.26 3.47
N ALA A 77 -10.58 1.07 3.35
CA ALA A 77 -11.07 -0.17 3.96
C ALA A 77 -9.91 -1.08 4.43
N ALA A 78 -10.08 -1.70 5.61
CA ALA A 78 -9.09 -2.63 6.18
C ALA A 78 -9.03 -3.99 5.45
N THR A 79 -9.91 -4.20 4.48
CA THR A 79 -9.89 -5.35 3.55
C THR A 79 -8.78 -5.24 2.53
N VAL A 80 -8.21 -4.05 2.36
CA VAL A 80 -6.99 -3.86 1.58
C VAL A 80 -5.80 -4.31 2.41
N LYS A 81 -4.99 -5.19 1.83
CA LYS A 81 -3.75 -5.65 2.42
C LYS A 81 -2.57 -5.31 1.52
N GLY A 82 -1.44 -5.01 2.14
CA GLY A 82 -0.18 -4.75 1.46
C GLY A 82 0.88 -5.78 1.85
N VAL A 83 1.71 -6.15 0.88
CA VAL A 83 2.90 -6.97 1.09
C VAL A 83 4.11 -6.24 0.53
N PRO A 84 5.20 -6.09 1.30
CA PRO A 84 6.43 -5.55 0.77
C PRO A 84 7.03 -6.52 -0.24
N ILE A 85 7.38 -6.00 -1.41
CA ILE A 85 7.93 -6.76 -2.52
C ILE A 85 9.21 -6.10 -3.05
N ASN A 86 9.89 -6.82 -3.91
CA ASN A 86 10.89 -6.26 -4.79
C ASN A 86 10.77 -6.89 -6.18
N THR A 87 10.63 -6.07 -7.21
CA THR A 87 10.54 -6.53 -8.60
C THR A 87 11.89 -6.59 -9.31
N ARG A 88 13.02 -6.64 -8.56
CA ARG A 88 14.40 -6.73 -9.09
C ARG A 88 14.46 -7.58 -10.36
N ARG A 89 14.86 -6.92 -11.44
CA ARG A 89 15.24 -7.59 -12.69
C ARG A 89 16.63 -8.18 -12.57
#